data_AF-A0A519Q9E2-F1
#
_entry.id   AF-A0A519Q9E2-F1
#
_cell.length_a   1.000
_cell.length_b   1.000
_cell.length_c   1.000
_cell.angle_alpha   90.00
_cell.angle_beta   90.00
_cell.angle_gamma   90.00
#
_symmetry.space_group_name_H-M   'P 1'
#
loop_
_entity.id
_entity.type
_entity.pdbx_description
1 polymer ?
#
loop_
_entity_poly.entity_id
_entity_poly.type
_entity_poly.pdbx_seq_one_letter_code
_entity_poly.pdbx_strand_id
1 'polypeptide(L)'
;SKEEQAKRLQDRATDPLKRFKVSPLDAEAQKRWDSYSAARDQMLEATHTDAAPWTVVATDDKKTARLNIIRHILRSIGAPGVEVDAPDKDVLFPADKAKGRLAK
;
A
#
# COMPACT_ATOMS: atom_id res chain seq x y z
N SER A 1 -1.32 7.17 -4.63
CA SER A 1 -2.26 8.32 -4.63
C SER A 1 -3.45 8.04 -5.54
N LYS A 2 -4.46 8.93 -5.55
CA LYS A 2 -5.62 8.83 -6.46
C LYS A 2 -5.19 8.98 -7.92
N GLU A 3 -4.25 9.90 -8.18
CA GLU A 3 -3.70 10.18 -9.51
C GLU A 3 -2.91 8.99 -10.05
N GLU A 4 -2.03 8.41 -9.23
CA GLU A 4 -1.23 7.25 -9.65
C GLU A 4 -2.12 6.01 -9.89
N GLN A 5 -3.24 5.86 -9.18
CA GLN A 5 -4.23 4.82 -9.48
C GLN A 5 -4.85 5.05 -10.86
N ALA A 6 -5.34 6.26 -11.15
CA ALA A 6 -5.96 6.60 -12.43
C ALA A 6 -5.00 6.35 -13.60
N LYS A 7 -3.77 6.83 -13.49
CA LYS A 7 -2.70 6.61 -14.47
C LYS A 7 -2.46 5.12 -14.71
N ARG A 8 -2.33 4.31 -13.65
CA ARG A 8 -2.12 2.86 -13.77
C ARG A 8 -3.29 2.15 -14.45
N LEU A 9 -4.52 2.58 -14.21
CA LEU A 9 -5.69 2.00 -14.87
C LEU A 9 -5.68 2.31 -16.36
N GLN A 10 -5.32 3.54 -16.74
CA GLN A 10 -5.13 3.92 -18.14
C GLN A 10 -4.03 3.10 -18.82
N ASP A 11 -2.85 2.98 -18.19
CA ASP A 11 -1.73 2.17 -18.71
C ASP A 11 -2.10 0.69 -18.90
N ARG A 12 -2.94 0.14 -18.01
CA ARG A 12 -3.42 -1.25 -18.14
C ARG A 12 -4.41 -1.41 -19.28
N ALA A 13 -5.20 -0.38 -19.59
CA ALA A 13 -6.18 -0.44 -20.67
C ALA A 13 -5.51 -0.46 -22.06
N THR A 14 -4.35 0.17 -22.19
CA THR A 14 -3.59 0.26 -23.45
C THR A 14 -2.55 -0.86 -23.63
N ASP A 15 -2.11 -1.50 -22.54
CA ASP A 15 -1.11 -2.58 -22.59
C ASP A 15 -1.78 -3.98 -22.73
N PRO A 16 -1.57 -4.70 -23.85
CA PRO A 16 -2.18 -6.01 -24.08
C PRO A 16 -1.75 -7.07 -23.04
N LEU A 17 -0.56 -6.94 -22.44
CA LEU A 17 -0.07 -7.85 -21.41
C LEU A 17 -0.66 -7.58 -20.03
N LYS A 18 -1.38 -6.46 -19.85
CA LYS A 18 -1.96 -6.06 -18.55
C LYS A 18 -3.47 -5.88 -18.58
N ARG A 19 -4.09 -5.91 -19.77
CA ARG A 19 -5.53 -5.67 -19.97
C ARG A 19 -6.43 -6.56 -19.11
N PHE A 20 -6.03 -7.80 -18.86
CA PHE A 20 -6.78 -8.74 -18.00
C PHE A 20 -6.84 -8.31 -16.53
N LYS A 21 -6.06 -7.32 -16.09
CA LYS A 21 -6.03 -6.76 -14.73
C LYS A 21 -6.95 -5.56 -14.54
N VAL A 22 -7.86 -5.31 -15.50
CA VAL A 22 -8.85 -4.25 -15.45
C VAL A 22 -10.23 -4.88 -15.45
N SER A 23 -11.07 -4.39 -14.55
CA SER A 23 -12.46 -4.80 -14.38
C SER A 23 -13.36 -3.56 -14.32
N PRO A 24 -14.67 -3.69 -14.57
CA PRO A 24 -15.62 -2.58 -14.40
C PRO A 24 -15.60 -1.98 -12.98
N LEU A 25 -15.26 -2.80 -11.97
CA LEU A 25 -15.18 -2.38 -10.58
C LEU A 25 -14.06 -1.36 -10.35
N ASP A 26 -12.95 -1.43 -11.10
CA ASP A 26 -11.84 -0.50 -10.94
C ASP A 26 -12.24 0.95 -11.26
N ALA A 27 -13.08 1.14 -12.28
CA ALA A 27 -13.60 2.46 -12.62
C ALA A 27 -14.56 3.00 -11.55
N GLU A 28 -15.38 2.13 -10.96
CA GLU A 28 -16.28 2.52 -9.86
C GLU A 28 -15.50 2.80 -8.57
N ALA A 29 -14.45 2.03 -8.29
CA ALA A 29 -13.57 2.26 -7.16
C ALA A 29 -12.88 3.63 -7.25
N GLN A 30 -12.46 4.06 -8.45
CA GLN A 30 -11.89 5.38 -8.67
C GLN A 30 -12.90 6.51 -8.35
N LYS A 31 -14.18 6.33 -8.72
CA LYS A 31 -15.25 7.30 -8.38
C LYS A 31 -15.54 7.34 -6.89
N ARG A 32 -15.52 6.18 -6.23
CA ARG A 32 -15.77 6.02 -4.79
C ARG A 32 -14.52 6.16 -3.92
N TRP A 33 -13.48 6.81 -4.44
CA TRP A 33 -12.20 6.95 -3.77
C TRP A 33 -12.33 7.44 -2.32
N ASP A 34 -13.17 8.46 -2.10
CA ASP A 34 -13.35 9.06 -0.78
C ASP A 34 -14.04 8.07 0.18
N SER A 35 -15.01 7.29 -0.31
CA SER A 35 -15.68 6.25 0.48
C SER A 35 -14.74 5.11 0.84
N TYR A 36 -13.90 4.65 -0.10
CA TYR A 36 -12.87 3.64 0.18
C TYR A 36 -11.81 4.16 1.15
N SER A 37 -11.43 5.43 1.02
CA SER A 37 -10.48 6.08 1.94
C SER A 37 -11.04 6.16 3.36
N ALA A 38 -12.31 6.56 3.52
CA ALA A 38 -12.97 6.59 4.82
C ALA A 38 -13.08 5.18 5.43
N ALA A 39 -13.47 4.18 4.64
CA ALA A 39 -13.56 2.80 5.10
C ALA A 39 -12.19 2.23 5.52
N ARG A 40 -11.12 2.53 4.76
CA ARG A 40 -9.73 2.19 5.12
C ARG A 40 -9.35 2.82 6.46
N ASP A 41 -9.62 4.11 6.63
CA ASP A 41 -9.23 4.84 7.84
C ASP A 41 -9.94 4.27 9.07
N GLN A 42 -11.24 3.99 8.97
CA GLN A 42 -12.02 3.33 10.01
C GLN A 42 -11.51 1.92 10.32
N MET A 43 -11.17 1.13 9.30
CA MET A 43 -10.61 -0.21 9.48
C MET A 43 -9.28 -0.16 10.23
N LEU A 44 -8.37 0.74 9.85
CA LEU A 44 -7.07 0.89 10.51
C LEU A 44 -7.24 1.30 11.98
N GLU A 45 -8.13 2.26 12.26
CA GLU A 45 -8.41 2.69 13.64
C GLU A 45 -9.00 1.57 14.50
N ALA A 46 -9.94 0.78 13.97
CA ALA A 46 -10.62 -0.26 14.72
C ALA A 46 -9.80 -1.55 14.91
N THR A 47 -8.81 -1.81 14.05
CA THR A 47 -8.14 -3.13 13.99
C THR A 47 -6.62 -3.08 14.15
N HIS A 48 -6.00 -1.90 14.23
CA HIS A 48 -4.58 -1.80 14.58
C HIS A 48 -4.39 -2.05 16.08
N THR A 49 -3.64 -3.10 16.43
CA THR A 49 -3.36 -3.47 17.83
C THR A 49 -1.92 -3.94 17.98
N ASP A 50 -1.38 -3.92 19.19
CA ASP A 50 -0.01 -4.40 19.47
C ASP A 50 0.18 -5.89 19.12
N ALA A 51 -0.87 -6.70 19.28
CA ALA A 51 -0.83 -8.13 18.96
C ALA A 51 -0.91 -8.41 17.45
N ALA A 52 -1.52 -7.50 16.68
CA ALA A 52 -1.70 -7.61 15.23
C ALA A 52 -1.58 -6.23 14.56
N PRO A 53 -0.36 -5.68 14.44
CA PRO A 53 -0.17 -4.32 13.96
C PRO A 53 -0.31 -4.24 12.44
N TRP A 54 -1.15 -3.33 11.98
CA TRP A 54 -1.13 -2.86 10.59
C TRP A 54 0.10 -2.02 10.26
N THR A 55 0.78 -2.41 9.18
CA THR A 55 1.86 -1.64 8.55
C THR A 55 1.34 -1.02 7.25
N VAL A 56 1.46 0.30 7.12
CA VAL A 56 1.09 1.06 5.93
C VAL A 56 2.31 1.22 5.02
N VAL A 57 2.10 1.07 3.71
CA VAL A 57 3.17 1.17 2.71
C VAL A 57 2.77 2.15 1.60
N ALA A 58 3.62 3.14 1.33
CA ALA A 58 3.52 4.00 0.16
C ALA A 58 3.93 3.22 -1.09
N THR A 59 3.05 3.13 -2.09
CA THR A 59 3.24 2.22 -3.24
C THR A 59 3.24 2.90 -4.60
N ASP A 60 3.42 4.22 -4.63
CA ASP A 60 3.51 4.98 -5.89
C ASP A 60 4.78 4.60 -6.66
N ASP A 61 5.91 4.38 -5.99
CA ASP A 61 7.05 3.62 -6.54
C ASP A 61 6.98 2.15 -6.11
N LYS A 62 6.67 1.28 -7.07
CA LYS A 62 6.54 -0.17 -6.86
C LYS A 62 7.85 -0.83 -6.43
N LYS A 63 9.00 -0.42 -6.97
CA LYS A 63 10.28 -1.12 -6.69
C LYS A 63 10.70 -0.83 -5.26
N THR A 64 10.67 0.44 -4.87
CA THR A 64 10.98 0.89 -3.52
C THR A 64 10.02 0.30 -2.49
N ALA A 65 8.71 0.27 -2.78
CA ALA A 65 7.73 -0.36 -1.89
C ALA A 65 8.01 -1.86 -1.67
N ARG A 66 8.29 -2.61 -2.74
CA ARG A 66 8.58 -4.06 -2.66
C ARG A 66 9.82 -4.35 -1.82
N LEU A 67 10.90 -3.60 -2.03
CA LEU A 67 12.13 -3.77 -1.25
C LEU A 67 11.88 -3.53 0.24
N ASN A 68 11.15 -2.48 0.59
CA ASN A 68 10.82 -2.18 1.98
C ASN A 68 9.90 -3.22 2.63
N ILE A 69 8.92 -3.75 1.88
CA ILE A 69 8.09 -4.87 2.36
C ILE A 69 8.94 -6.11 2.66
N ILE A 70 9.84 -6.48 1.73
CA ILE A 70 10.72 -7.64 1.92
C ILE A 70 11.62 -7.43 3.14
N ARG A 71 12.24 -6.25 3.28
CA ARG A 71 13.05 -5.90 4.46
C ARG A 71 12.25 -6.02 5.76
N HIS A 72 11.02 -5.51 5.77
CA HIS A 72 10.15 -5.57 6.94
C HIS A 72 9.84 -7.02 7.34
N ILE A 73 9.44 -7.86 6.38
CA ILE A 73 9.13 -9.27 6.63
C ILE A 73 10.35 -10.03 7.16
N LEU A 74 11.52 -9.88 6.52
CA LEU A 74 12.74 -10.59 6.93
C LEU A 74 13.18 -10.21 8.34
N ARG A 75 13.07 -8.92 8.70
CA ARG A 75 13.39 -8.43 10.05
C ARG A 75 12.37 -8.88 11.09
N SER A 76 11.09 -8.95 10.73
CA SER A 76 10.02 -9.40 11.64
C SER A 76 10.10 -10.90 11.93
N ILE A 77 10.51 -11.72 10.96
CA ILE A 77 10.69 -13.17 11.16
C ILE A 77 12.02 -13.48 11.89
N GLY A 78 13.00 -12.57 11.82
CA GLY A 78 14.28 -12.74 12.51
C GLY A 78 15.15 -13.84 11.87
N ALA A 79 15.23 -13.87 10.53
CA ALA A 79 16.00 -14.88 9.81
C ALA A 79 17.48 -14.92 10.27
N PRO A 80 17.97 -16.06 10.82
CA PRO A 80 19.35 -16.13 11.34
C PRO A 80 20.39 -15.91 10.24
N GLY A 81 21.42 -15.11 10.53
CA GLY A 81 22.56 -14.90 9.63
C GLY A 81 22.26 -14.01 8.41
N VAL A 82 21.12 -13.33 8.37
CA VAL A 82 20.78 -12.38 7.31
C VAL A 82 20.79 -10.96 7.87
N GLU A 83 21.81 -10.19 7.51
CA GLU A 83 21.83 -8.75 7.74
C GLU A 83 20.92 -8.06 6.72
N VAL A 84 19.89 -7.38 7.23
CA VAL A 84 18.88 -6.71 6.39
C VAL A 84 18.74 -5.28 6.87
N ASP A 85 18.92 -4.32 5.96
CA ASP A 85 18.69 -2.91 6.25
C ASP A 85 17.30 -2.65 6.84
N ALA A 86 17.19 -1.66 7.72
CA ALA A 86 15.90 -1.20 8.19
C ALA A 86 15.05 -0.68 7.02
N PRO A 87 13.72 -0.93 7.01
CA PRO A 87 12.82 -0.30 6.05
C PRO A 87 12.86 1.23 6.18
N ASP A 88 12.75 1.90 5.03
CA ASP A 88 12.58 3.35 4.96
C ASP A 88 11.26 3.77 5.62
N LYS A 89 11.35 4.67 6.61
CA LYS A 89 10.24 5.17 7.42
C LYS A 89 9.29 6.08 6.63
N ASP A 90 9.76 6.61 5.51
CA ASP A 90 8.94 7.42 4.61
C ASP A 90 8.07 6.56 3.70
N VAL A 91 8.54 5.34 3.42
CA VAL A 91 7.86 4.36 2.57
C VAL A 91 6.99 3.39 3.38
N LEU A 92 7.45 2.94 4.54
CA LEU A 92 6.80 1.93 5.35
C LEU A 92 6.74 2.37 6.82
N PHE A 93 5.54 2.42 7.38
CA PHE A 93 5.30 2.96 8.72
C PHE A 93 4.06 2.33 9.38
N PRO A 94 4.01 2.25 10.73
CA PRO A 94 2.85 1.72 11.44
C PRO A 94 1.61 2.60 11.23
N ALA A 95 0.42 2.01 11.34
CA ALA A 95 -0.85 2.72 11.13
C ALA A 95 -1.04 3.93 12.06
N ASP A 96 -0.54 3.89 13.30
CA ASP A 96 -0.59 5.03 14.23
C ASP A 96 0.10 6.28 13.68
N LYS A 97 1.13 6.09 12.85
CA LYS A 97 1.88 7.17 12.19
C LYS A 97 1.31 7.53 10.82
N ALA A 98 0.20 6.93 10.41
CA ALA A 98 -0.39 7.14 9.09
C ALA A 98 -1.30 8.36 9.01
N LYS A 99 -1.79 8.88 10.15
CA LYS A 99 -2.68 10.04 10.18
C LYS A 99 -2.03 11.24 9.48
N GLY A 100 -2.67 11.74 8.42
CA GLY A 100 -2.16 12.84 7.59
C GLY A 100 -1.17 12.44 6.48
N ARG A 101 -0.72 11.18 6.43
CA ARG A 101 0.16 10.63 5.38
C ARG A 101 -0.58 9.79 4.35
N LEU A 102 -1.80 9.37 4.66
CA LEU A 102 -2.63 8.59 3.76
C LEU A 102 -3.14 9.46 2.61
N ALA A 103 -3.14 8.88 1.41
CA ALA A 103 -3.70 9.53 0.25
C ALA A 103 -5.19 9.80 0.47
N LYS A 104 -5.58 11.04 0.16
CA LYS A 104 -6.96 11.53 0.11
C LYS A 104 -7.42 11.68 -1.32
#